data_AF-A0A8J6ZSP7-F1
#
_entry.id   AF-A0A8J6ZSP7-F1
#
_cell.length_a   1.000
_cell.length_b   1.000
_cell.length_c   1.000
_cell.angle_alpha   90.00
_cell.angle_beta   90.00
_cell.angle_gamma   90.00
#
_symmetry.space_group_name_H-M   'P 1'
#
loop_
_entity.id
_entity.type
_entity.pdbx_description
1 polymer ?
#
loop_
_entity_poly.entity_id
_entity_poly.type
_entity_poly.pdbx_seq_one_letter_code
_entity_poly.pdbx_strand_id
1 'polypeptide(L)'
;MWKKTICYFFGTISSIAITTPTLGADRIEFNYPPFGDFDIATQDLEVFANEGKITKDFAFYANRANPEQLAQMREFLRTKFQISPTVISQFTYSPIGEKMLQRFGELLQTQNRINGFYALRSALILSAASPEGLTVMNIVKKYSTPSIRLNFSETMQIMGQLSQLLQKRDIVVSEIQKISLQETTNLPPIDFAQKPDIRQRGEFNSTKITLTLHDRSRDGQSKTVVERKYDVDVYLPQPKSAITPKPYPVIVISHGLAEDRNSFVYIAEHLHLASYGFAVAALDHPVANSKQFQQFLAGIASPPKPTELIDRPLDVKYLLDELQRLNETDSKFQNKLNLQRVGLIGHSLGGYTALALAGGSFDFAKIRQECNPNRSLNISSFLQCRANDLKPDNYSIKDDRIKAIMVMNPLNSVLFGKQGISKIAIPVMMVAASQDIFTPAVPEQIQPFSQLPSKDKYLALIENATHFSVQSDLPSSETVIPVPEGLLGPDRKSVYSYMNGLGVAFFQTHLSDRQEYKSYLTASYGQFISQAPTNLSLVNSDGGEAISQLLNRVYQTPSN
;
A
#
# COMPACT_ATOMS: atom_id res chain seq x y z
N MET A 1 87.24 -19.82 23.40
CA MET A 1 86.79 -18.89 24.44
C MET A 1 85.99 -17.77 23.80
N TRP A 2 84.69 -17.66 24.12
CA TRP A 2 83.83 -16.45 24.04
C TRP A 2 83.67 -15.72 22.70
N LYS A 3 82.53 -15.16 22.29
CA LYS A 3 81.15 -14.99 22.78
C LYS A 3 80.40 -14.43 21.55
N LYS A 4 79.38 -15.09 21.02
CA LYS A 4 77.95 -14.84 21.28
C LYS A 4 77.48 -13.37 21.12
N THR A 5 76.74 -13.19 20.03
CA THR A 5 75.40 -12.55 19.94
C THR A 5 75.33 -11.05 19.59
N ILE A 6 75.11 -10.84 18.29
CA ILE A 6 74.40 -9.70 17.70
C ILE A 6 72.98 -9.64 18.29
N CYS A 7 72.66 -8.57 19.02
CA CYS A 7 71.30 -8.10 19.28
C CYS A 7 71.37 -6.65 19.79
N TYR A 8 71.53 -5.71 18.87
CA TYR A 8 71.14 -4.32 19.08
C TYR A 8 70.01 -4.05 18.08
N PHE A 9 68.77 -4.04 18.56
CA PHE A 9 67.68 -3.15 18.14
C PHE A 9 66.40 -3.57 18.87
N PHE A 10 65.56 -2.58 19.22
CA PHE A 10 64.28 -2.67 19.93
C PHE A 10 64.31 -2.60 21.46
N GLY A 11 64.54 -1.38 21.94
CA GLY A 11 64.00 -0.92 23.22
C GLY A 11 63.75 0.57 23.12
N THR A 12 62.50 1.00 23.27
CA THR A 12 61.97 2.39 23.21
C THR A 12 61.44 2.86 21.84
N ILE A 13 60.34 2.25 21.37
CA ILE A 13 59.22 3.05 20.85
C ILE A 13 58.01 2.63 21.68
N SER A 14 57.45 3.62 22.36
CA SER A 14 56.23 3.56 23.14
C SER A 14 55.18 2.65 22.50
N SER A 15 54.47 1.92 23.34
CA SER A 15 53.18 1.32 23.08
C SER A 15 52.29 2.32 22.33
N ILE A 16 52.33 2.25 21.00
CA ILE A 16 51.33 2.87 20.16
C ILE A 16 50.06 2.12 20.52
N ALA A 17 49.16 2.79 21.23
CA ALA A 17 47.78 2.37 21.28
C ALA A 17 47.30 2.38 19.82
N ILE A 18 47.34 1.20 19.19
CA ILE A 18 46.68 0.97 17.91
C ILE A 18 45.18 0.90 18.25
N THR A 19 44.57 2.06 18.50
CA THR A 19 43.11 2.19 18.52
C THR A 19 42.65 2.36 17.09
N THR A 20 42.51 1.25 16.37
CA THR A 20 41.60 1.14 15.22
C THR A 20 41.21 -0.33 15.08
N PRO A 21 39.92 -0.65 14.88
CA PRO A 21 39.04 0.15 14.03
C PRO A 21 37.65 0.43 14.63
N THR A 22 37.22 1.69 14.68
CA THR A 22 35.79 2.02 14.82
C THR A 22 35.10 1.70 13.50
N LEU A 23 34.55 0.50 13.37
CA LEU A 23 33.79 0.07 12.18
C LEU A 23 32.30 0.43 12.27
N GLY A 24 31.90 1.24 13.26
CA GLY A 24 30.53 1.59 13.59
C GLY A 24 30.40 2.91 14.31
N ALA A 25 29.17 3.41 14.44
CA ALA A 25 28.90 4.58 15.27
C ALA A 25 28.93 4.19 16.77
N ASP A 26 29.83 4.81 17.52
CA ASP A 26 29.97 4.64 18.97
C ASP A 26 28.97 5.51 19.73
N ARG A 27 28.48 6.59 19.09
CA ARG A 27 27.52 7.53 19.68
C ARG A 27 26.45 7.98 18.69
N ILE A 28 25.28 8.29 19.23
CA ILE A 28 24.20 8.99 18.53
C ILE A 28 24.12 10.39 19.11
N GLU A 29 24.45 11.40 18.32
CA GLU A 29 24.48 12.81 18.71
C GLU A 29 23.24 13.55 18.24
N PHE A 30 22.76 14.53 19.00
CA PHE A 30 21.68 15.42 18.57
C PHE A 30 21.74 16.76 19.31
N ASN A 31 21.24 17.81 18.67
CA ASN A 31 21.16 19.14 19.28
C ASN A 31 19.72 19.44 19.70
N TYR A 32 19.50 19.84 20.94
CA TYR A 32 18.19 20.24 21.45
C TYR A 32 18.21 21.69 21.94
N PRO A 33 17.87 22.68 21.11
CA PRO A 33 17.83 24.08 21.51
C PRO A 33 16.78 24.36 22.60
N PRO A 34 17.03 25.28 23.55
CA PRO A 34 18.29 25.98 23.81
C PRO A 34 19.30 25.19 24.67
N PHE A 35 19.01 23.93 24.99
CA PHE A 35 19.74 23.12 25.99
C PHE A 35 21.08 22.56 25.50
N GLY A 36 21.38 22.62 24.20
CA GLY A 36 22.70 22.31 23.65
C GLY A 36 22.81 20.94 22.97
N ASP A 37 24.03 20.42 22.89
CA ASP A 37 24.34 19.13 22.28
C ASP A 37 24.23 18.00 23.31
N PHE A 38 23.57 16.92 22.89
CA PHE A 38 23.36 15.68 23.64
C PHE A 38 23.89 14.51 22.83
N ASP A 39 24.21 13.44 23.54
CA ASP A 39 24.62 12.20 22.91
C ASP A 39 24.19 10.97 23.73
N ILE A 40 24.02 9.86 23.03
CA ILE A 40 23.75 8.55 23.64
C ILE A 40 24.83 7.60 23.14
N ALA A 41 25.51 6.89 24.05
CA ALA A 41 26.46 5.86 23.65
C ALA A 41 25.72 4.65 23.07
N THR A 42 26.21 4.12 21.96
CA THR A 42 25.64 2.91 21.33
C THR A 42 25.65 1.71 22.28
N GLN A 43 26.67 1.61 23.13
CA GLN A 43 26.78 0.56 24.14
C GLN A 43 25.65 0.60 25.17
N ASP A 44 25.21 1.80 25.57
CA ASP A 44 24.12 1.95 26.52
C ASP A 44 22.78 1.48 25.94
N LEU A 45 22.52 1.81 24.67
CA LEU A 45 21.36 1.34 23.94
C LEU A 45 21.39 -0.18 23.74
N GLU A 46 22.57 -0.76 23.54
CA GLU A 46 22.73 -2.21 23.45
C GLU A 46 22.41 -2.92 24.77
N VAL A 47 22.93 -2.42 25.90
CA VAL A 47 22.64 -2.95 27.24
C VAL A 47 21.14 -2.86 27.52
N PHE A 48 20.50 -1.74 27.17
CA PHE A 48 19.06 -1.59 27.29
C PHE A 48 18.28 -2.56 26.38
N ALA A 49 18.67 -2.69 25.11
CA ALA A 49 18.03 -3.60 24.17
C ALA A 49 18.13 -5.06 24.64
N ASN A 50 19.33 -5.54 24.98
CA ASN A 50 19.57 -6.94 25.31
C ASN A 50 19.09 -7.28 26.73
N GLU A 51 19.47 -6.49 27.72
CA GLU A 51 19.27 -6.81 29.15
C GLU A 51 18.04 -6.11 29.75
N GLY A 52 17.51 -5.06 29.11
CA GLY A 52 16.47 -4.21 29.71
C GLY A 52 16.98 -3.28 30.81
N LYS A 53 18.30 -3.25 31.02
CA LYS A 53 18.94 -2.44 32.07
C LYS A 53 19.13 -1.00 31.59
N ILE A 54 18.69 -0.05 32.41
CA ILE A 54 18.96 1.38 32.21
C ILE A 54 20.31 1.69 32.86
N THR A 55 21.31 2.02 32.05
CA THR A 55 22.64 2.43 32.55
C THR A 55 22.58 3.83 33.17
N LYS A 56 23.61 4.21 33.92
CA LYS A 56 23.66 5.54 34.56
C LYS A 56 23.59 6.66 33.54
N ASP A 57 24.27 6.51 32.41
CA ASP A 57 24.35 7.53 31.37
C ASP A 57 23.08 7.54 30.50
N PHE A 58 22.44 6.38 30.30
CA PHE A 58 21.14 6.30 29.64
C PHE A 58 19.95 6.75 30.50
N ALA A 59 20.08 6.70 31.83
CA ALA A 59 19.01 7.05 32.77
C ALA A 59 18.49 8.47 32.54
N PHE A 60 19.34 9.40 32.13
CA PHE A 60 18.90 10.75 31.77
C PHE A 60 17.81 10.71 30.69
N TYR A 61 17.98 9.94 29.62
CA TYR A 61 17.00 9.85 28.54
C TYR A 61 15.83 8.95 28.92
N ALA A 62 16.10 7.79 29.50
CA ALA A 62 15.08 6.79 29.81
C ALA A 62 14.03 7.31 30.80
N ASN A 63 14.44 8.08 31.81
CA ASN A 63 13.52 8.61 32.83
C ASN A 63 12.52 9.67 32.30
N ARG A 64 12.68 10.10 31.05
CA ARG A 64 11.78 11.06 30.38
C ARG A 64 10.73 10.37 29.51
N ALA A 65 10.83 9.06 29.30
CA ALA A 65 9.85 8.25 28.60
C ALA A 65 8.98 7.48 29.61
N ASN A 66 7.73 7.22 29.25
CA ASN A 66 6.87 6.38 30.09
C ASN A 66 7.23 4.88 29.94
N PRO A 67 6.80 4.00 30.86
CA PRO A 67 7.16 2.58 30.81
C PRO A 67 6.77 1.86 29.52
N GLU A 68 5.62 2.22 28.93
CA GLU A 68 5.14 1.63 27.68
C GLU A 68 6.03 2.02 26.50
N GLN A 69 6.41 3.29 26.41
CA GLN A 69 7.34 3.82 25.40
C GLN A 69 8.71 3.16 25.49
N LEU A 70 9.22 2.95 26.72
CA LEU A 70 10.48 2.24 26.93
C LEU A 70 10.38 0.78 26.48
N ALA A 71 9.27 0.10 26.80
CA ALA A 71 9.04 -1.27 26.36
C ALA A 71 8.95 -1.38 24.82
N GLN A 72 8.20 -0.49 24.18
CA GLN A 72 8.08 -0.42 22.71
C GLN A 72 9.43 -0.12 22.04
N MET A 73 10.19 0.85 22.58
CA MET A 73 11.53 1.16 22.08
C MET A 73 12.47 -0.04 22.21
N ARG A 74 12.44 -0.73 23.35
CA ARG A 74 13.26 -1.93 23.55
C ARG A 74 12.93 -3.02 22.54
N GLU A 75 11.64 -3.26 22.29
CA GLU A 75 11.19 -4.25 21.32
C GLU A 75 11.60 -3.87 19.89
N PHE A 76 11.44 -2.59 19.53
CA PHE A 76 11.86 -2.07 18.24
C PHE A 76 13.37 -2.22 18.00
N LEU A 77 14.21 -1.93 19.00
CA LEU A 77 15.67 -2.08 18.91
C LEU A 77 16.10 -3.54 18.66
N ARG A 78 15.32 -4.51 19.13
CA ARG A 78 15.58 -5.96 19.01
C ARG A 78 14.93 -6.59 17.78
N THR A 79 13.99 -5.90 17.14
CA THR A 79 13.24 -6.44 16.00
C THR A 79 14.21 -6.81 14.88
N LYS A 80 14.16 -8.09 14.47
CA LYS A 80 14.96 -8.63 13.38
C LYS A 80 14.13 -8.70 12.09
N PHE A 81 14.50 -7.89 11.11
CA PHE A 81 13.90 -7.91 9.80
C PHE A 81 14.54 -9.03 8.96
N GLN A 82 13.74 -10.03 8.56
CA GLN A 82 14.20 -11.15 7.74
C GLN A 82 14.29 -10.75 6.26
N ILE A 83 15.28 -9.92 5.93
CA ILE A 83 15.52 -9.46 4.56
C ILE A 83 16.94 -9.84 4.15
N SER A 84 17.09 -10.44 2.97
CA SER A 84 18.40 -10.88 2.50
C SER A 84 19.30 -9.68 2.16
N PRO A 85 20.63 -9.83 2.26
CA PRO A 85 21.58 -8.77 1.90
C PRO A 85 21.43 -8.31 0.45
N THR A 86 21.10 -9.28 -0.42
CA THR A 86 20.87 -9.03 -1.84
C THR A 86 19.69 -8.10 -2.04
N VAL A 87 18.54 -8.39 -1.42
CA VAL A 87 17.33 -7.55 -1.51
C VAL A 87 17.58 -6.15 -0.96
N ILE A 88 18.26 -6.02 0.18
CA ILE A 88 18.62 -4.71 0.73
C ILE A 88 19.55 -3.94 -0.22
N SER A 89 20.60 -4.58 -0.72
CA SER A 89 21.52 -3.96 -1.68
C SER A 89 20.75 -3.44 -2.88
N GLN A 90 19.98 -4.31 -3.53
CA GLN A 90 19.26 -3.97 -4.75
C GLN A 90 18.21 -2.88 -4.52
N PHE A 91 17.47 -2.92 -3.42
CA PHE A 91 16.56 -1.84 -3.03
C PHE A 91 17.31 -0.52 -2.88
N THR A 92 18.40 -0.49 -2.10
CA THR A 92 19.16 0.74 -1.81
C THR A 92 19.88 1.35 -3.00
N TYR A 93 20.12 0.58 -4.07
CA TYR A 93 20.65 1.06 -5.36
C TYR A 93 19.56 1.40 -6.39
N SER A 94 18.30 1.05 -6.11
CA SER A 94 17.20 1.43 -7.00
C SER A 94 16.86 2.92 -6.87
N PRO A 95 16.30 3.57 -7.92
CA PRO A 95 15.92 4.99 -7.83
C PRO A 95 14.99 5.33 -6.66
N ILE A 96 14.11 4.39 -6.28
CA ILE A 96 13.21 4.51 -5.13
C ILE A 96 14.03 4.50 -3.83
N GLY A 97 14.88 3.49 -3.66
CA GLY A 97 15.73 3.38 -2.49
C GLY A 97 16.74 4.52 -2.38
N GLU A 98 17.25 5.05 -3.50
CA GLU A 98 18.15 6.20 -3.49
C GLU A 98 17.47 7.44 -2.91
N LYS A 99 16.26 7.75 -3.38
CA LYS A 99 15.50 8.89 -2.87
C LYS A 99 15.10 8.71 -1.40
N MET A 100 14.67 7.50 -1.02
CA MET A 100 14.36 7.20 0.37
C MET A 100 15.59 7.33 1.28
N LEU A 101 16.73 6.79 0.87
CA LEU A 101 17.98 6.91 1.64
C LEU A 101 18.48 8.35 1.69
N GLN A 102 18.31 9.14 0.64
CA GLN A 102 18.65 10.55 0.66
C GLN A 102 17.81 11.25 1.73
N ARG A 103 16.50 10.98 1.76
CA ARG A 103 15.60 11.53 2.77
C ARG A 103 15.94 11.08 4.19
N PHE A 104 16.21 9.80 4.41
CA PHE A 104 16.66 9.32 5.71
C PHE A 104 18.03 9.87 6.10
N GLY A 105 18.93 10.09 5.15
CA GLY A 105 20.25 10.67 5.40
C GLY A 105 20.21 12.15 5.74
N GLU A 106 19.14 12.89 5.38
CA GLU A 106 18.91 14.25 5.89
C GLU A 106 18.61 14.24 7.41
N LEU A 107 17.98 13.16 7.90
CA LEU A 107 17.65 12.95 9.31
C LEU A 107 18.81 12.33 10.09
N LEU A 108 19.45 11.31 9.52
CA LEU A 108 20.57 10.56 10.07
C LEU A 108 21.83 11.03 9.36
N GLN A 109 22.44 12.09 9.86
CA GLN A 109 23.63 12.72 9.28
C GLN A 109 24.90 12.06 9.80
N THR A 110 26.02 12.34 9.14
CA THR A 110 27.35 12.06 9.70
C THR A 110 27.72 13.10 10.77
N GLN A 111 28.78 12.84 11.55
CA GLN A 111 29.32 13.77 12.55
C GLN A 111 29.55 15.21 12.01
N ASN A 112 29.87 15.34 10.71
CA ASN A 112 30.12 16.62 10.04
C ASN A 112 28.83 17.26 9.46
N ARG A 113 27.64 16.81 9.86
CA ARG A 113 26.33 17.28 9.38
C ARG A 113 26.13 17.09 7.87
N ILE A 114 26.79 16.09 7.29
CA ILE A 114 26.62 15.70 5.89
C ILE A 114 25.51 14.65 5.84
N ASN A 115 24.71 14.67 4.78
CA ASN A 115 23.68 13.67 4.53
C ASN A 115 24.26 12.24 4.68
N GLY A 116 23.63 11.42 5.53
CA GLY A 116 24.11 10.08 5.84
C GLY A 116 23.84 9.00 4.79
N PHE A 117 23.35 9.36 3.61
CA PHE A 117 23.00 8.45 2.52
C PHE A 117 23.96 7.27 2.34
N TYR A 118 25.26 7.52 2.16
CA TYR A 118 26.26 6.48 1.94
C TYR A 118 26.53 5.63 3.18
N ALA A 119 26.46 6.24 4.36
CA ALA A 119 26.66 5.55 5.64
C ALA A 119 25.45 4.65 5.96
N LEU A 120 24.22 5.13 5.73
CA LEU A 120 22.99 4.35 5.84
C LEU A 120 22.96 3.19 4.85
N ARG A 121 23.28 3.44 3.58
CA ARG A 121 23.34 2.38 2.56
C ARG A 121 24.30 1.26 3.00
N SER A 122 25.52 1.63 3.37
CA SER A 122 26.54 0.68 3.82
C SER A 122 26.08 -0.09 5.07
N ALA A 123 25.53 0.63 6.06
CA ALA A 123 25.02 0.03 7.28
C ALA A 123 23.94 -1.02 7.00
N LEU A 124 22.91 -0.66 6.22
CA LEU A 124 21.82 -1.57 5.88
C LEU A 124 22.32 -2.85 5.20
N ILE A 125 23.20 -2.73 4.20
CA ILE A 125 23.75 -3.87 3.46
C ILE A 125 24.60 -4.75 4.40
N LEU A 126 25.49 -4.15 5.17
CA LEU A 126 26.37 -4.87 6.08
C LEU A 126 25.58 -5.52 7.23
N SER A 127 24.50 -4.90 7.70
CA SER A 127 23.65 -5.44 8.76
C SER A 127 22.86 -6.64 8.26
N ALA A 128 22.27 -6.55 7.08
CA ALA A 128 21.59 -7.68 6.46
C ALA A 128 22.54 -8.86 6.20
N ALA A 129 23.79 -8.57 5.83
CA ALA A 129 24.85 -9.57 5.60
C ALA A 129 25.43 -10.21 6.87
N SER A 130 25.09 -9.73 8.06
CA SER A 130 25.66 -10.25 9.30
C SER A 130 24.82 -11.37 9.92
N PRO A 131 25.40 -12.24 10.77
CA PRO A 131 24.66 -13.28 11.49
C PRO A 131 23.51 -12.74 12.35
N GLU A 132 23.71 -11.57 12.96
CA GLU A 132 22.71 -10.85 13.76
C GLU A 132 21.52 -10.42 12.88
N GLY A 133 21.76 -10.17 11.60
CA GLY A 133 20.79 -9.76 10.59
C GLY A 133 20.38 -8.29 10.74
N LEU A 134 19.38 -7.88 9.97
CA LEU A 134 18.96 -6.49 9.92
C LEU A 134 18.17 -6.11 11.19
N THR A 135 18.83 -5.46 12.14
CA THR A 135 18.24 -4.85 13.35
C THR A 135 18.67 -3.40 13.45
N VAL A 136 17.92 -2.57 14.21
CA VAL A 136 18.30 -1.16 14.43
C VAL A 136 19.67 -1.06 15.08
N MET A 137 19.95 -1.87 16.09
CA MET A 137 21.24 -1.89 16.77
C MET A 137 22.38 -2.25 15.82
N ASN A 138 22.16 -3.21 14.94
CA ASN A 138 23.18 -3.62 13.97
C ASN A 138 23.41 -2.55 12.88
N ILE A 139 22.37 -1.77 12.51
CA ILE A 139 22.52 -0.63 11.60
C ILE A 139 23.38 0.46 12.25
N VAL A 140 23.11 0.81 13.51
CA VAL A 140 23.92 1.79 14.26
C VAL A 140 25.38 1.34 14.34
N LYS A 141 25.62 0.07 14.69
CA LYS A 141 26.95 -0.53 14.80
C LYS A 141 27.71 -0.67 13.48
N LYS A 142 27.04 -0.60 12.34
CA LYS A 142 27.66 -0.71 11.00
C LYS A 142 27.60 0.60 10.23
N TYR A 143 27.19 1.67 10.89
CA TYR A 143 27.21 3.01 10.33
C TYR A 143 28.66 3.46 10.16
N SER A 144 29.05 3.81 8.93
CA SER A 144 30.46 3.99 8.55
C SER A 144 31.13 5.26 9.10
N THR A 145 30.60 5.86 10.17
CA THR A 145 31.17 7.05 10.82
C THR A 145 31.16 6.88 12.33
N PRO A 146 32.12 7.51 13.06
CA PRO A 146 32.24 7.37 14.52
C PRO A 146 30.99 7.76 15.30
N SER A 147 30.18 8.69 14.77
CA SER A 147 28.87 9.01 15.31
C SER A 147 27.81 9.18 14.23
N ILE A 148 26.56 8.92 14.60
CA ILE A 148 25.36 9.30 13.85
C ILE A 148 24.86 10.61 14.44
N ARG A 149 24.70 11.65 13.63
CA ARG A 149 24.12 12.91 14.09
C ARG A 149 22.66 13.02 13.64
N LEU A 150 21.73 13.08 14.58
CA LEU A 150 20.32 13.28 14.27
C LEU A 150 20.05 14.77 14.01
N ASN A 151 19.39 15.07 12.89
CA ASN A 151 18.77 16.37 12.69
C ASN A 151 17.52 16.47 13.59
N PHE A 152 17.74 16.79 14.86
CA PHE A 152 16.70 16.74 15.88
C PHE A 152 15.48 17.60 15.55
N SER A 153 15.69 18.83 15.06
CA SER A 153 14.57 19.73 14.74
C SER A 153 13.68 19.15 13.64
N GLU A 154 14.28 18.59 12.59
CA GLU A 154 13.52 18.01 11.49
C GLU A 154 12.86 16.68 11.92
N THR A 155 13.57 15.85 12.68
CA THR A 155 13.04 14.62 13.27
C THR A 155 11.82 14.92 14.15
N MET A 156 11.90 15.92 15.04
CA MET A 156 10.78 16.32 15.88
C MET A 156 9.59 16.87 15.07
N GLN A 157 9.86 17.64 14.02
CA GLN A 157 8.80 18.11 13.12
C GLN A 157 8.09 16.93 12.44
N ILE A 158 8.84 15.97 11.93
CA ILE A 158 8.30 14.76 11.28
C ILE A 158 7.49 13.92 12.27
N MET A 159 8.02 13.70 13.47
CA MET A 159 7.32 12.95 14.52
C MET A 159 6.03 13.65 14.95
N GLY A 160 6.05 14.98 15.07
CA GLY A 160 4.86 15.79 15.33
C GLY A 160 3.82 15.67 14.21
N GLN A 161 4.24 15.74 12.94
CA GLN A 161 3.37 15.58 11.78
C GLN A 161 2.76 14.17 11.72
N LEU A 162 3.54 13.12 11.98
CA LEU A 162 3.06 11.74 12.03
C LEU A 162 2.09 11.52 13.20
N SER A 163 2.41 12.03 14.38
CA SER A 163 1.53 11.96 15.55
C SER A 163 0.19 12.65 15.28
N GLN A 164 0.21 13.85 14.69
CA GLN A 164 -1.00 14.55 14.26
C GLN A 164 -1.78 13.74 13.21
N LEU A 165 -1.10 13.12 12.24
CA LEU A 165 -1.74 12.29 11.22
C LEU A 165 -2.48 11.09 11.85
N LEU A 166 -1.82 10.37 12.77
CA LEU A 166 -2.40 9.23 13.47
C LEU A 166 -3.55 9.63 14.39
N GLN A 167 -3.41 10.73 15.13
CA GLN A 167 -4.48 11.25 15.99
C GLN A 167 -5.70 11.68 15.16
N LYS A 168 -5.48 12.41 14.05
CA LYS A 168 -6.56 12.81 13.14
C LYS A 168 -7.23 11.60 12.51
N ARG A 169 -6.47 10.57 12.15
CA ARG A 169 -7.01 9.29 11.68
C ARG A 169 -7.93 8.67 12.72
N ASP A 170 -7.49 8.54 13.98
CA ASP A 170 -8.29 7.90 15.03
C ASP A 170 -9.61 8.66 15.28
N ILE A 171 -9.55 9.99 15.29
CA ILE A 171 -10.75 10.84 15.38
C ILE A 171 -11.67 10.59 14.18
N VAL A 172 -11.15 10.65 12.96
CA VAL A 172 -11.96 10.49 11.74
C VAL A 172 -12.59 9.10 11.66
N VAL A 173 -11.83 8.04 11.96
CA VAL A 173 -12.32 6.66 11.98
C VAL A 173 -13.45 6.51 13.00
N SER A 174 -13.25 7.00 14.23
CA SER A 174 -14.27 6.93 15.29
C SER A 174 -15.54 7.69 14.91
N GLU A 175 -15.42 8.88 14.32
CA GLU A 175 -16.58 9.66 13.89
C GLU A 175 -17.31 9.03 12.70
N ILE A 176 -16.59 8.38 11.76
CA ILE A 176 -17.22 7.62 10.66
C ILE A 176 -18.01 6.43 11.19
N GLN A 177 -17.51 5.73 12.20
CA GLN A 177 -18.26 4.66 12.86
C GLN A 177 -19.58 5.19 13.45
N LYS A 178 -19.56 6.37 14.08
CA LYS A 178 -20.77 7.04 14.60
C LYS A 178 -21.72 7.43 13.47
N ILE A 179 -21.21 8.00 12.37
CA ILE A 179 -22.01 8.34 11.18
C ILE A 179 -22.70 7.08 10.62
N SER A 180 -21.96 5.98 10.45
CA SER A 180 -22.51 4.69 10.00
C SER A 180 -23.63 4.20 10.94
N LEU A 181 -23.41 4.25 12.26
CA LEU A 181 -24.44 3.88 13.25
C LEU A 181 -25.66 4.81 13.23
N GLN A 182 -25.50 6.10 12.94
CA GLN A 182 -26.63 7.01 12.78
C GLN A 182 -27.45 6.70 11.53
N GLU A 183 -26.81 6.31 10.42
CA GLU A 183 -27.52 5.89 9.20
C GLU A 183 -28.41 4.67 9.44
N THR A 184 -28.05 3.75 10.36
CA THR A 184 -28.90 2.58 10.67
C THR A 184 -30.21 2.97 11.34
N THR A 185 -30.21 4.02 12.16
CA THR A 185 -31.40 4.48 12.88
C THR A 185 -32.43 5.19 12.00
N ASN A 186 -32.00 5.71 10.85
CA ASN A 186 -32.86 6.45 9.92
C ASN A 186 -33.60 5.55 8.91
N LEU A 187 -33.24 4.27 8.85
CA LEU A 187 -33.83 3.30 7.92
C LEU A 187 -34.74 2.32 8.66
N PRO A 188 -35.81 1.82 8.02
CA PRO A 188 -36.60 0.72 8.57
C PRO A 188 -35.69 -0.49 8.86
N PRO A 189 -35.86 -1.16 10.02
CA PRO A 189 -35.05 -2.31 10.36
C PRO A 189 -35.28 -3.43 9.34
N ILE A 190 -34.19 -3.94 8.77
CA ILE A 190 -34.19 -5.09 7.85
C ILE A 190 -33.64 -6.28 8.61
N ASP A 191 -34.42 -7.36 8.70
CA ASP A 191 -33.94 -8.62 9.23
C ASP A 191 -33.13 -9.37 8.16
N PHE A 192 -31.80 -9.19 8.21
CA PHE A 192 -30.89 -9.87 7.29
C PHE A 192 -30.74 -11.37 7.56
N ALA A 193 -31.14 -11.87 8.75
CA ALA A 193 -31.14 -13.31 9.02
C ALA A 193 -32.25 -14.05 8.24
N GLN A 194 -33.30 -13.34 7.81
CA GLN A 194 -34.35 -13.86 6.94
C GLN A 194 -34.08 -13.63 5.44
N LYS A 195 -32.96 -12.99 5.11
CA LYS A 195 -32.53 -12.75 3.73
C LYS A 195 -31.43 -13.74 3.32
N PRO A 196 -31.27 -14.01 2.01
CA PRO A 196 -30.14 -14.79 1.52
C PRO A 196 -28.80 -14.19 1.96
N ASP A 197 -27.93 -15.00 2.55
CA ASP A 197 -26.57 -14.56 2.89
C ASP A 197 -25.71 -14.49 1.61
N ILE A 198 -25.64 -13.29 1.04
CA ILE A 198 -24.91 -13.05 -0.20
C ILE A 198 -23.39 -13.19 -0.06
N ARG A 199 -22.85 -13.43 1.14
CA ARG A 199 -21.43 -13.78 1.35
C ARG A 199 -21.15 -15.24 0.98
N GLN A 200 -22.18 -16.06 0.86
CA GLN A 200 -22.10 -17.43 0.37
C GLN A 200 -22.12 -17.47 -1.16
N ARG A 201 -21.57 -18.55 -1.74
CA ARG A 201 -21.59 -18.76 -3.20
C ARG A 201 -23.02 -18.85 -3.73
N GLY A 202 -23.24 -18.29 -4.91
CA GLY A 202 -24.52 -18.29 -5.63
C GLY A 202 -24.77 -19.50 -6.52
N GLU A 203 -25.63 -19.29 -7.52
CA GLU A 203 -26.26 -20.32 -8.35
C GLU A 203 -25.48 -20.71 -9.62
N PHE A 204 -24.33 -20.08 -9.88
CA PHE A 204 -23.48 -20.40 -11.03
C PHE A 204 -22.21 -21.15 -10.59
N ASN A 205 -21.82 -22.14 -11.40
CA ASN A 205 -20.44 -22.64 -11.42
C ASN A 205 -19.61 -21.72 -12.33
N SER A 206 -18.31 -21.98 -12.45
CA SER A 206 -17.44 -21.21 -13.34
C SER A 206 -16.41 -22.09 -14.02
N THR A 207 -16.06 -21.73 -15.24
CA THR A 207 -14.87 -22.27 -15.94
C THR A 207 -13.82 -21.19 -16.05
N LYS A 208 -12.58 -21.53 -15.68
CA LYS A 208 -11.40 -20.68 -15.87
C LYS A 208 -10.84 -20.87 -17.28
N ILE A 209 -10.58 -19.76 -17.96
CA ILE A 209 -9.85 -19.71 -19.23
C ILE A 209 -8.70 -18.74 -19.07
N THR A 210 -7.47 -19.23 -19.17
CA THR A 210 -6.28 -18.36 -19.19
C THR A 210 -5.99 -17.92 -20.63
N LEU A 211 -5.93 -16.61 -20.83
CA LEU A 211 -5.53 -15.96 -22.07
C LEU A 211 -4.14 -15.36 -21.89
N THR A 212 -3.34 -15.34 -22.94
CA THR A 212 -2.11 -14.55 -22.99
C THR A 212 -2.26 -13.49 -24.06
N LEU A 213 -2.34 -12.24 -23.61
CA LEU A 213 -2.54 -11.07 -24.45
C LEU A 213 -1.19 -10.46 -24.85
N HIS A 214 -1.13 -9.86 -26.04
CA HIS A 214 0.05 -9.15 -26.54
C HIS A 214 -0.36 -7.89 -27.26
N ASP A 215 -0.19 -6.74 -26.62
CA ASP A 215 -0.43 -5.44 -27.24
C ASP A 215 0.79 -4.97 -28.03
N ARG A 216 0.92 -5.51 -29.24
CA ARG A 216 2.02 -5.18 -30.17
C ARG A 216 2.12 -3.71 -30.51
N SER A 217 1.01 -2.97 -30.43
CA SER A 217 1.00 -1.55 -30.76
C SER A 217 1.80 -0.71 -29.76
N ARG A 218 1.99 -1.23 -28.53
CA ARG A 218 2.70 -0.58 -27.42
C ARG A 218 4.02 -1.22 -27.03
N ASP A 219 4.52 -2.18 -27.81
CA ASP A 219 5.85 -2.76 -27.59
C ASP A 219 6.94 -1.68 -27.56
N GLY A 220 7.84 -1.77 -26.58
CA GLY A 220 8.94 -0.83 -26.35
C GLY A 220 8.56 0.57 -25.85
N GLN A 221 7.27 0.92 -25.78
CA GLN A 221 6.85 2.30 -25.45
C GLN A 221 7.07 2.66 -23.98
N SER A 222 6.81 1.73 -23.05
CA SER A 222 7.05 1.97 -21.60
C SER A 222 8.53 2.11 -21.27
N LYS A 223 9.40 1.57 -22.14
CA LYS A 223 10.85 1.44 -21.92
C LYS A 223 11.21 0.72 -20.61
N THR A 224 10.27 -0.02 -20.00
CA THR A 224 10.51 -0.92 -18.86
C THR A 224 10.46 -2.38 -19.31
N VAL A 225 9.57 -2.70 -20.25
CA VAL A 225 9.51 -4.00 -20.94
C VAL A 225 9.60 -3.80 -22.44
N VAL A 226 10.13 -4.81 -23.15
CA VAL A 226 10.20 -4.80 -24.62
C VAL A 226 8.85 -5.19 -25.21
N GLU A 227 8.30 -6.33 -24.77
CA GLU A 227 6.99 -6.80 -25.21
C GLU A 227 5.95 -6.47 -24.15
N ARG A 228 4.81 -5.91 -24.57
CA ARG A 228 3.68 -5.65 -23.68
C ARG A 228 2.73 -6.85 -23.69
N LYS A 229 3.26 -7.95 -23.18
CA LYS A 229 2.59 -9.26 -23.09
C LYS A 229 2.23 -9.58 -21.64
N TYR A 230 1.01 -10.06 -21.42
CA TYR A 230 0.52 -10.38 -20.09
C TYR A 230 -0.59 -11.42 -20.15
N ASP A 231 -0.76 -12.13 -19.04
CA ASP A 231 -1.76 -13.16 -18.90
C ASP A 231 -3.01 -12.62 -18.22
N VAL A 232 -4.15 -13.21 -18.56
CA VAL A 232 -5.46 -12.89 -17.99
C VAL A 232 -6.21 -14.17 -17.70
N ASP A 233 -6.68 -14.31 -16.47
CA ASP A 233 -7.56 -15.41 -16.08
C ASP A 233 -9.02 -14.95 -16.17
N VAL A 234 -9.78 -15.58 -17.06
CA VAL A 234 -11.20 -15.28 -17.28
C VAL A 234 -12.08 -16.38 -16.72
N TYR A 235 -12.92 -16.03 -15.76
CA TYR A 235 -13.91 -16.91 -15.13
C TYR A 235 -15.26 -16.68 -15.78
N LEU A 236 -15.74 -17.67 -16.54
CA LEU A 236 -17.04 -17.62 -17.20
C LEU A 236 -18.10 -18.36 -16.37
N PRO A 237 -19.23 -17.71 -16.03
CA PRO A 237 -20.33 -18.36 -15.32
C PRO A 237 -20.99 -19.48 -16.14
N GLN A 238 -21.33 -20.56 -15.45
CA GLN A 238 -22.11 -21.68 -15.97
C GLN A 238 -23.34 -21.89 -15.07
N PRO A 239 -24.56 -21.73 -15.58
CA PRO A 239 -25.76 -21.88 -14.76
C PRO A 239 -25.92 -23.34 -14.31
N LYS A 240 -26.30 -23.56 -13.04
CA LYS A 240 -26.57 -24.92 -12.51
C LYS A 240 -27.84 -25.56 -13.07
N SER A 241 -28.73 -24.77 -13.67
CA SER A 241 -29.98 -25.22 -14.30
C SER A 241 -30.08 -24.70 -15.74
N ALA A 242 -31.04 -25.22 -16.51
CA ALA A 242 -31.25 -24.88 -17.92
C ALA A 242 -31.86 -23.47 -18.14
N ILE A 243 -31.30 -22.46 -17.48
CA ILE A 243 -31.57 -21.05 -17.75
C ILE A 243 -30.81 -20.68 -19.02
N THR A 244 -31.48 -20.07 -20.00
CA THR A 244 -30.82 -19.49 -21.17
C THR A 244 -29.91 -18.35 -20.69
N PRO A 245 -28.58 -18.45 -20.84
CA PRO A 245 -27.70 -17.41 -20.34
C PRO A 245 -27.83 -16.16 -21.23
N LYS A 246 -28.24 -15.03 -20.63
CA LYS A 246 -28.01 -13.71 -21.22
C LYS A 246 -26.51 -13.40 -21.14
N PRO A 247 -25.96 -12.55 -22.04
CA PRO A 247 -24.57 -12.12 -21.94
C PRO A 247 -24.28 -11.53 -20.55
N TYR A 248 -23.25 -12.06 -19.89
CA TYR A 248 -22.88 -11.72 -18.52
C TYR A 248 -22.15 -10.37 -18.47
N PRO A 249 -22.51 -9.45 -17.56
CA PRO A 249 -21.69 -8.27 -17.29
C PRO A 249 -20.26 -8.70 -16.90
N VAL A 250 -19.27 -7.90 -17.29
CA VAL A 250 -17.86 -8.23 -17.11
C VAL A 250 -17.30 -7.47 -15.92
N ILE A 251 -16.55 -8.11 -15.05
CA ILE A 251 -15.80 -7.47 -13.97
C ILE A 251 -14.32 -7.68 -14.23
N VAL A 252 -13.55 -6.60 -14.29
CA VAL A 252 -12.09 -6.66 -14.43
C VAL A 252 -11.43 -6.42 -13.07
N ILE A 253 -10.43 -7.23 -12.72
CA ILE A 253 -9.66 -7.08 -11.49
C ILE A 253 -8.23 -6.64 -11.81
N SER A 254 -7.85 -5.46 -11.31
CA SER A 254 -6.50 -4.90 -11.45
C SER A 254 -5.77 -4.93 -10.10
N HIS A 255 -4.62 -5.58 -10.06
CA HIS A 255 -3.83 -5.77 -8.83
C HIS A 255 -3.05 -4.52 -8.41
N GLY A 256 -2.45 -4.50 -7.22
CA GLY A 256 -1.57 -3.45 -6.72
C GLY A 256 -0.17 -3.47 -7.32
N LEU A 257 0.78 -2.81 -6.64
CA LEU A 257 2.20 -2.92 -6.95
C LEU A 257 2.75 -4.22 -6.34
N ALA A 258 3.58 -4.96 -7.09
CA ALA A 258 4.19 -6.23 -6.67
C ALA A 258 3.19 -7.35 -6.34
N GLU A 259 1.95 -7.18 -6.78
CA GLU A 259 0.89 -8.19 -6.78
C GLU A 259 0.72 -8.76 -8.19
N ASP A 260 -0.19 -9.70 -8.36
CA ASP A 260 -0.51 -10.32 -9.65
C ASP A 260 -1.98 -10.73 -9.69
N ARG A 261 -2.38 -11.35 -10.81
CA ARG A 261 -3.75 -11.84 -11.02
C ARG A 261 -4.24 -12.83 -9.96
N ASN A 262 -3.34 -13.47 -9.20
CA ASN A 262 -3.71 -14.43 -8.16
C ASN A 262 -4.04 -13.75 -6.81
N SER A 263 -3.63 -12.50 -6.62
CA SER A 263 -3.74 -11.79 -5.32
C SER A 263 -5.19 -11.55 -4.85
N PHE A 264 -6.15 -11.69 -5.76
CA PHE A 264 -7.60 -11.54 -5.50
C PHE A 264 -8.40 -12.75 -5.99
N VAL A 265 -7.77 -13.91 -6.07
CA VAL A 265 -8.39 -15.19 -6.47
C VAL A 265 -9.62 -15.54 -5.63
N TYR A 266 -9.69 -15.14 -4.36
CA TYR A 266 -10.92 -15.36 -3.59
C TYR A 266 -12.13 -14.56 -4.12
N ILE A 267 -11.89 -13.36 -4.65
CA ILE A 267 -12.90 -12.52 -5.33
C ILE A 267 -13.16 -13.05 -6.74
N ALA A 268 -12.08 -13.41 -7.46
CA ALA A 268 -12.09 -13.75 -8.89
C ALA A 268 -12.41 -15.22 -9.20
N GLU A 269 -11.61 -16.12 -8.62
CA GLU A 269 -11.43 -17.54 -9.00
C GLU A 269 -12.22 -18.51 -8.13
N HIS A 270 -12.35 -18.25 -6.83
CA HIS A 270 -13.15 -19.09 -5.92
C HIS A 270 -14.65 -18.75 -5.97
N LEU A 271 -15.12 -18.43 -7.17
CA LEU A 271 -16.52 -18.44 -7.59
C LEU A 271 -17.39 -17.35 -7.00
N HIS A 272 -16.93 -16.36 -6.24
CA HIS A 272 -17.93 -15.48 -5.61
C HIS A 272 -18.72 -14.66 -6.66
N LEU A 273 -18.11 -13.67 -7.31
CA LEU A 273 -18.83 -12.89 -8.34
C LEU A 273 -19.26 -13.74 -9.54
N ALA A 274 -18.43 -14.70 -9.97
CA ALA A 274 -18.80 -15.62 -11.04
C ALA A 274 -20.03 -16.48 -10.69
N SER A 275 -20.17 -16.92 -9.43
CA SER A 275 -21.36 -17.66 -8.95
C SER A 275 -22.63 -16.81 -8.87
N TYR A 276 -22.52 -15.49 -9.02
CA TYR A 276 -23.64 -14.55 -9.11
C TYR A 276 -23.91 -14.08 -10.56
N GLY A 277 -23.26 -14.70 -11.55
CA GLY A 277 -23.55 -14.45 -12.97
C GLY A 277 -22.73 -13.31 -13.59
N PHE A 278 -21.53 -13.05 -13.07
CA PHE A 278 -20.58 -12.11 -13.69
C PHE A 278 -19.44 -12.85 -14.37
N ALA A 279 -19.08 -12.46 -15.60
CA ALA A 279 -17.79 -12.87 -16.15
C ALA A 279 -16.69 -12.07 -15.47
N VAL A 280 -15.67 -12.72 -14.93
CA VAL A 280 -14.59 -12.03 -14.19
C VAL A 280 -13.27 -12.21 -14.94
N ALA A 281 -12.56 -11.13 -15.22
CA ALA A 281 -11.25 -11.14 -15.86
C ALA A 281 -10.20 -10.53 -14.92
N ALA A 282 -9.33 -11.38 -14.36
CA ALA A 282 -8.20 -10.95 -13.54
C ALA A 282 -6.95 -10.88 -14.42
N LEU A 283 -6.42 -9.68 -14.64
CA LEU A 283 -5.25 -9.48 -15.47
C LEU A 283 -3.98 -9.34 -14.63
N ASP A 284 -2.88 -9.76 -15.22
CA ASP A 284 -1.54 -9.36 -14.81
C ASP A 284 -1.12 -8.11 -15.59
N HIS A 285 -0.40 -7.17 -14.96
CA HIS A 285 0.21 -6.06 -15.68
C HIS A 285 1.66 -6.40 -16.05
N PRO A 286 2.11 -6.13 -17.28
CA PRO A 286 3.47 -6.47 -17.73
C PRO A 286 4.60 -5.86 -16.89
N VAL A 287 4.31 -4.76 -16.20
CA VAL A 287 5.25 -4.03 -15.37
C VAL A 287 4.70 -3.93 -13.96
N ALA A 288 5.60 -4.02 -12.97
CA ALA A 288 5.27 -3.88 -11.56
C ALA A 288 4.34 -4.98 -11.00
N ASN A 289 4.20 -6.11 -11.71
CA ASN A 289 3.66 -7.33 -11.12
C ASN A 289 4.67 -8.01 -10.19
N SER A 290 4.21 -9.00 -9.43
CA SER A 290 5.00 -9.74 -8.44
C SER A 290 6.33 -10.25 -9.02
N LYS A 291 6.31 -10.92 -10.18
CA LYS A 291 7.50 -11.46 -10.87
C LYS A 291 8.47 -10.37 -11.34
N GLN A 292 7.98 -9.35 -12.03
CA GLN A 292 8.81 -8.25 -12.54
C GLN A 292 9.40 -7.45 -11.39
N PHE A 293 8.62 -7.22 -10.32
CA PHE A 293 9.10 -6.52 -9.14
C PHE A 293 10.17 -7.34 -8.41
N GLN A 294 10.02 -8.66 -8.34
CA GLN A 294 11.07 -9.55 -7.84
C GLN A 294 12.32 -9.51 -8.73
N GLN A 295 12.19 -9.49 -10.05
CA GLN A 295 13.33 -9.36 -10.96
C GLN A 295 14.00 -7.98 -10.85
N PHE A 296 13.23 -6.93 -10.63
CA PHE A 296 13.73 -5.59 -10.37
C PHE A 296 14.49 -5.56 -9.04
N LEU A 297 13.88 -6.11 -7.99
CA LEU A 297 14.57 -6.35 -6.74
C LEU A 297 15.79 -7.21 -6.99
N ALA A 298 15.81 -8.21 -7.86
CA ALA A 298 17.00 -9.01 -8.17
C ALA A 298 18.06 -8.27 -9.03
N GLY A 299 17.84 -7.00 -9.42
CA GLY A 299 18.73 -6.25 -10.31
C GLY A 299 18.71 -6.74 -11.77
N ILE A 300 17.74 -7.58 -12.13
CA ILE A 300 17.58 -8.20 -13.46
C ILE A 300 16.65 -7.35 -14.33
N ALA A 301 15.65 -6.68 -13.73
CA ALA A 301 14.70 -5.84 -14.44
C ALA A 301 14.87 -4.35 -14.10
N SER A 302 14.44 -3.48 -15.02
CA SER A 302 14.39 -2.04 -14.78
C SER A 302 13.27 -1.67 -13.81
N PRO A 303 13.44 -0.60 -12.99
CA PRO A 303 12.35 -0.09 -12.16
C PRO A 303 11.14 0.27 -13.03
N PRO A 304 9.91 0.10 -12.50
CA PRO A 304 8.70 0.61 -13.15
C PRO A 304 8.89 2.08 -13.50
N LYS A 305 8.47 2.54 -14.68
CA LYS A 305 8.53 3.96 -15.08
C LYS A 305 7.24 4.69 -14.72
N PRO A 306 7.27 6.03 -14.60
CA PRO A 306 6.06 6.81 -14.32
C PRO A 306 4.99 6.65 -15.39
N THR A 307 5.36 6.25 -16.61
CA THR A 307 4.43 5.93 -17.71
C THR A 307 3.45 4.83 -17.34
N GLU A 308 3.73 3.97 -16.36
CA GLU A 308 2.79 2.95 -15.86
C GLU A 308 1.49 3.53 -15.31
N LEU A 309 1.47 4.81 -14.92
CA LEU A 309 0.22 5.49 -14.58
C LEU A 309 -0.71 5.62 -15.80
N ILE A 310 -0.19 5.64 -17.02
CA ILE A 310 -0.96 5.69 -18.27
C ILE A 310 -1.18 4.28 -18.81
N ASP A 311 -0.10 3.50 -18.77
CA ASP A 311 0.04 2.21 -19.42
C ASP A 311 -0.83 1.12 -18.79
N ARG A 312 -1.03 1.13 -17.46
CA ARG A 312 -1.91 0.19 -16.77
C ARG A 312 -3.40 0.36 -17.13
N PRO A 313 -3.97 1.58 -17.14
CA PRO A 313 -5.29 1.81 -17.74
C PRO A 313 -5.41 1.29 -19.18
N LEU A 314 -4.40 1.53 -20.02
CA LEU A 314 -4.39 1.06 -21.41
C LEU A 314 -4.37 -0.48 -21.52
N ASP A 315 -3.73 -1.20 -20.59
CA ASP A 315 -3.78 -2.68 -20.54
C ASP A 315 -5.19 -3.20 -20.31
N VAL A 316 -5.96 -2.53 -19.45
CA VAL A 316 -7.36 -2.90 -19.22
C VAL A 316 -8.21 -2.62 -20.46
N LYS A 317 -7.99 -1.48 -21.13
CA LYS A 317 -8.69 -1.15 -22.39
C LYS A 317 -8.41 -2.20 -23.46
N TYR A 318 -7.14 -2.56 -23.63
CA TYR A 318 -6.73 -3.61 -24.57
C TYR A 318 -7.36 -4.97 -24.25
N LEU A 319 -7.40 -5.36 -22.97
CA LEU A 319 -8.12 -6.56 -22.54
C LEU A 319 -9.59 -6.51 -22.93
N LEU A 320 -10.29 -5.41 -22.68
CA LEU A 320 -11.71 -5.29 -23.01
C LEU A 320 -11.96 -5.33 -24.53
N ASP A 321 -11.07 -4.73 -25.32
CA ASP A 321 -11.12 -4.79 -26.79
C ASP A 321 -10.93 -6.23 -27.29
N GLU A 322 -9.98 -6.97 -26.70
CA GLU A 322 -9.74 -8.36 -27.07
C GLU A 322 -10.88 -9.29 -26.61
N LEU A 323 -11.43 -9.08 -25.42
CA LEU A 323 -12.64 -9.81 -24.99
C LEU A 323 -13.82 -9.51 -25.92
N GLN A 324 -13.92 -8.30 -26.46
CA GLN A 324 -14.98 -7.96 -27.44
C GLN A 324 -14.79 -8.75 -28.73
N ARG A 325 -13.56 -8.76 -29.25
CA ARG A 325 -13.21 -9.55 -30.43
C ARG A 325 -13.46 -11.05 -30.22
N LEU A 326 -13.08 -11.60 -29.06
CA LEU A 326 -13.30 -13.02 -28.71
C LEU A 326 -14.79 -13.33 -28.54
N ASN A 327 -15.59 -12.42 -27.97
CA ASN A 327 -17.03 -12.56 -27.83
C ASN A 327 -17.76 -12.64 -29.19
N GLU A 328 -17.13 -12.17 -30.27
CA GLU A 328 -17.63 -12.27 -31.64
C GLU A 328 -17.08 -13.50 -32.39
N THR A 329 -15.82 -13.90 -32.10
CA THR A 329 -15.04 -14.81 -32.96
C THR A 329 -14.68 -16.17 -32.35
N ASP A 330 -14.63 -16.29 -31.02
CA ASP A 330 -14.23 -17.53 -30.34
C ASP A 330 -15.45 -18.24 -29.76
N SER A 331 -15.65 -19.51 -30.12
CA SER A 331 -16.81 -20.31 -29.71
C SER A 331 -16.94 -20.47 -28.19
N LYS A 332 -15.85 -20.36 -27.43
CA LYS A 332 -15.89 -20.40 -25.96
C LYS A 332 -16.55 -19.17 -25.37
N PHE A 333 -16.40 -18.01 -26.02
CA PHE A 333 -16.88 -16.72 -25.56
C PHE A 333 -18.12 -16.23 -26.31
N GLN A 334 -18.41 -16.79 -27.48
CA GLN A 334 -19.39 -16.26 -28.42
C GLN A 334 -20.73 -15.92 -27.75
N ASN A 335 -21.11 -14.63 -27.80
CA ASN A 335 -22.33 -14.07 -27.21
C ASN A 335 -22.49 -14.29 -25.69
N LYS A 336 -21.41 -14.53 -24.94
CA LYS A 336 -21.47 -14.75 -23.48
C LYS A 336 -21.14 -13.51 -22.67
N LEU A 337 -20.47 -12.52 -23.24
CA LEU A 337 -20.00 -11.33 -22.52
C LEU A 337 -20.82 -10.09 -22.89
N ASN A 338 -21.22 -9.33 -21.88
CA ASN A 338 -21.78 -7.99 -22.03
C ASN A 338 -20.71 -6.95 -21.70
N LEU A 339 -19.95 -6.57 -22.72
CA LEU A 339 -18.86 -5.59 -22.60
C LEU A 339 -19.35 -4.12 -22.62
N GLN A 340 -20.66 -3.90 -22.62
CA GLN A 340 -21.26 -2.57 -22.41
C GLN A 340 -21.60 -2.31 -20.92
N ARG A 341 -21.48 -3.34 -20.08
CA ARG A 341 -21.69 -3.28 -18.63
C ARG A 341 -20.45 -3.85 -17.93
N VAL A 342 -19.40 -3.04 -17.85
CA VAL A 342 -18.13 -3.45 -17.23
C VAL A 342 -17.99 -2.83 -15.84
N GLY A 343 -17.67 -3.66 -14.85
CA GLY A 343 -17.21 -3.24 -13.53
C GLY A 343 -15.71 -3.36 -13.38
N LEU A 344 -15.09 -2.54 -12.53
CA LEU A 344 -13.70 -2.75 -12.11
C LEU A 344 -13.56 -2.95 -10.62
N ILE A 345 -12.66 -3.84 -10.24
CA ILE A 345 -12.11 -3.95 -8.89
C ILE A 345 -10.63 -3.62 -8.96
N GLY A 346 -10.15 -2.75 -8.08
CA GLY A 346 -8.76 -2.35 -8.08
C GLY A 346 -8.20 -2.23 -6.68
N HIS A 347 -7.03 -2.82 -6.42
CA HIS A 347 -6.31 -2.65 -5.14
C HIS A 347 -5.12 -1.70 -5.29
N SER A 348 -4.92 -0.76 -4.37
CA SER A 348 -3.72 0.09 -4.34
C SER A 348 -3.47 0.81 -5.69
N LEU A 349 -2.39 0.49 -6.41
CA LEU A 349 -2.14 0.98 -7.77
C LEU A 349 -3.17 0.50 -8.83
N GLY A 350 -3.77 -0.67 -8.62
CA GLY A 350 -4.95 -1.11 -9.39
C GLY A 350 -6.20 -0.30 -9.05
N GLY A 351 -6.32 0.19 -7.81
CA GLY A 351 -7.37 1.12 -7.39
C GLY A 351 -7.26 2.47 -8.11
N TYR A 352 -6.03 2.99 -8.26
CA TYR A 352 -5.73 4.10 -9.16
C TYR A 352 -6.19 3.80 -10.60
N THR A 353 -5.80 2.64 -11.13
CA THR A 353 -6.13 2.21 -12.50
C THR A 353 -7.65 2.25 -12.73
N ALA A 354 -8.43 1.75 -11.78
CA ALA A 354 -9.89 1.78 -11.83
C ALA A 354 -10.47 3.21 -11.78
N LEU A 355 -9.97 4.07 -10.89
CA LEU A 355 -10.38 5.48 -10.81
C LEU A 355 -10.05 6.26 -12.10
N ALA A 356 -8.87 6.01 -12.68
CA ALA A 356 -8.45 6.61 -13.95
C ALA A 356 -9.38 6.19 -15.11
N LEU A 357 -9.66 4.90 -15.24
CA LEU A 357 -10.59 4.35 -16.25
C LEU A 357 -12.02 4.88 -16.09
N ALA A 358 -12.43 5.16 -14.85
CA ALA A 358 -13.71 5.77 -14.51
C ALA A 358 -13.80 7.28 -14.83
N GLY A 359 -12.70 7.91 -15.24
CA GLY A 359 -12.65 9.31 -15.65
C GLY A 359 -11.87 10.24 -14.69
N GLY A 360 -11.22 9.69 -13.67
CA GLY A 360 -10.28 10.44 -12.85
C GLY A 360 -9.14 11.00 -13.72
N SER A 361 -8.93 12.31 -13.68
CA SER A 361 -7.91 12.97 -14.50
C SER A 361 -6.77 13.52 -13.64
N PHE A 362 -5.53 13.47 -14.13
CA PHE A 362 -4.41 14.05 -13.41
C PHE A 362 -4.59 15.54 -13.13
N ASP A 363 -4.31 15.96 -11.90
CA ASP A 363 -4.16 17.34 -11.50
C ASP A 363 -2.66 17.67 -11.41
N PHE A 364 -2.07 17.99 -12.56
CA PHE A 364 -0.64 18.33 -12.64
C PHE A 364 -0.26 19.56 -11.82
N ALA A 365 -1.22 20.46 -11.52
CA ALA A 365 -0.95 21.59 -10.63
C ALA A 365 -0.75 21.10 -9.20
N LYS A 366 -1.66 20.25 -8.71
CA LYS A 366 -1.53 19.61 -7.40
C LYS A 366 -0.28 18.72 -7.30
N ILE A 367 -0.03 17.87 -8.30
CA ILE A 367 1.17 17.03 -8.35
C ILE A 367 2.42 17.90 -8.19
N ARG A 368 2.55 18.99 -8.95
CA ARG A 368 3.71 19.89 -8.81
C ARG A 368 3.79 20.55 -7.44
N GLN A 369 2.67 20.95 -6.86
CA GLN A 369 2.61 21.60 -5.55
C GLN A 369 3.06 20.65 -4.42
N GLU A 370 2.61 19.40 -4.43
CA GLU A 370 2.91 18.45 -3.35
C GLU A 370 4.27 17.74 -3.53
N CYS A 371 4.79 17.71 -4.75
CA CYS A 371 5.98 16.92 -5.09
C CYS A 371 7.27 17.72 -5.31
N ASN A 372 7.24 19.06 -5.26
CA ASN A 372 8.42 19.91 -5.48
C ASN A 372 8.68 20.91 -4.33
N PRO A 373 9.62 20.63 -3.41
CA PRO A 373 10.33 19.36 -3.22
C PRO A 373 9.48 18.33 -2.46
N ASN A 374 9.48 17.08 -2.89
CA ASN A 374 8.86 16.00 -2.14
C ASN A 374 9.70 15.67 -0.89
N ARG A 375 9.23 16.14 0.27
CA ARG A 375 9.83 15.86 1.58
C ARG A 375 9.01 14.86 2.42
N SER A 376 7.99 14.25 1.81
CA SER A 376 7.10 13.33 2.51
C SER A 376 7.81 12.01 2.81
N LEU A 377 7.60 11.49 4.02
CA LEU A 377 7.94 10.10 4.36
C LEU A 377 6.79 9.13 4.03
N ASN A 378 5.65 9.63 3.55
CA ASN A 378 4.53 8.81 3.13
C ASN A 378 4.88 8.13 1.79
N ILE A 379 4.93 6.79 1.81
CA ILE A 379 5.25 5.97 0.64
C ILE A 379 4.23 6.19 -0.49
N SER A 380 2.94 6.35 -0.18
CA SER A 380 1.91 6.69 -1.17
C SER A 380 2.26 7.99 -1.90
N SER A 381 2.53 9.07 -1.16
CA SER A 381 2.89 10.36 -1.75
C SER A 381 4.16 10.23 -2.59
N PHE A 382 5.16 9.49 -2.10
CA PHE A 382 6.38 9.23 -2.86
C PHE A 382 6.11 8.55 -4.20
N LEU A 383 5.29 7.50 -4.22
CA LEU A 383 4.94 6.77 -5.44
C LEU A 383 4.12 7.63 -6.41
N GLN A 384 3.18 8.43 -5.90
CA GLN A 384 2.38 9.34 -6.73
C GLN A 384 3.21 10.49 -7.31
N CYS A 385 4.20 10.98 -6.57
CA CYS A 385 5.08 12.06 -7.02
C CYS A 385 5.96 11.71 -8.21
N ARG A 386 6.06 10.41 -8.54
CA ARG A 386 6.67 9.98 -9.81
C ARG A 386 5.92 10.51 -11.03
N ALA A 387 4.65 10.87 -10.89
CA ALA A 387 3.89 11.55 -11.94
C ALA A 387 4.48 12.92 -12.33
N ASN A 388 5.34 13.52 -11.50
CA ASN A 388 6.05 14.76 -11.84
C ASN A 388 7.02 14.60 -13.02
N ASP A 389 7.46 13.37 -13.30
CA ASP A 389 8.30 13.03 -14.46
C ASP A 389 7.47 12.83 -15.74
N LEU A 390 6.14 12.83 -15.66
CA LEU A 390 5.26 12.79 -16.82
C LEU A 390 5.13 14.18 -17.44
N LYS A 391 5.02 14.22 -18.77
CA LYS A 391 4.64 15.45 -19.47
C LYS A 391 3.21 15.82 -19.04
N PRO A 392 2.95 17.07 -18.59
CA PRO A 392 1.59 17.51 -18.34
C PRO A 392 0.75 17.42 -19.62
N ASP A 393 -0.26 16.55 -19.61
CA ASP A 393 -1.12 16.28 -20.76
C ASP A 393 -2.49 15.75 -20.29
N ASN A 394 -3.48 15.75 -21.18
CA ASN A 394 -4.76 15.11 -20.94
C ASN A 394 -4.76 13.71 -21.55
N TYR A 395 -4.21 12.74 -20.82
CA TYR A 395 -4.13 11.36 -21.27
C TYR A 395 -5.54 10.74 -21.42
N SER A 396 -5.83 10.19 -22.60
CA SER A 396 -7.11 9.55 -22.92
C SER A 396 -7.23 8.13 -22.34
N ILE A 397 -7.24 8.03 -21.01
CA ILE A 397 -7.25 6.76 -20.27
C ILE A 397 -8.63 6.32 -19.80
N LYS A 398 -9.65 7.19 -19.86
CA LYS A 398 -11.04 6.82 -19.55
C LYS A 398 -11.55 5.74 -20.51
N ASP A 399 -12.42 4.85 -20.03
CA ASP A 399 -13.15 3.92 -20.88
C ASP A 399 -14.65 3.93 -20.56
N ASP A 400 -15.47 4.25 -21.56
CA ASP A 400 -16.91 4.44 -21.38
C ASP A 400 -17.67 3.13 -21.14
N ARG A 401 -17.05 1.96 -21.37
CA ARG A 401 -17.64 0.66 -21.02
C ARG A 401 -17.72 0.46 -19.51
N ILE A 402 -16.90 1.18 -18.73
CA ILE A 402 -16.87 1.06 -17.27
C ILE A 402 -18.07 1.78 -16.68
N LYS A 403 -18.91 1.03 -15.96
CA LYS A 403 -20.17 1.52 -15.39
C LYS A 403 -20.18 1.54 -13.86
N ALA A 404 -19.31 0.81 -13.18
CA ALA A 404 -19.20 0.84 -11.72
C ALA A 404 -17.79 0.41 -11.28
N ILE A 405 -17.27 0.96 -10.19
CA ILE A 405 -15.96 0.58 -9.66
C ILE A 405 -15.98 0.32 -8.15
N MET A 406 -15.22 -0.68 -7.71
CA MET A 406 -14.92 -0.97 -6.31
C MET A 406 -13.40 -0.89 -6.12
N VAL A 407 -12.93 0.08 -5.34
CA VAL A 407 -11.50 0.35 -5.18
C VAL A 407 -11.09 0.15 -3.73
N MET A 408 -10.04 -0.64 -3.53
CA MET A 408 -9.54 -1.06 -2.23
C MET A 408 -8.20 -0.41 -1.96
N ASN A 409 -8.11 0.35 -0.87
CA ASN A 409 -6.90 1.06 -0.47
C ASN A 409 -6.19 1.82 -1.62
N PRO A 410 -6.90 2.51 -2.54
CA PRO A 410 -6.29 3.10 -3.74
C PRO A 410 -5.25 4.17 -3.38
N LEU A 411 -4.18 4.29 -4.17
CA LEU A 411 -3.31 5.48 -4.16
C LEU A 411 -3.86 6.49 -5.18
N ASN A 412 -4.23 7.71 -4.81
CA ASN A 412 -4.85 8.62 -5.78
C ASN A 412 -4.86 10.10 -5.40
N SER A 413 -4.70 10.41 -4.12
CA SER A 413 -4.96 11.74 -3.57
C SER A 413 -4.15 12.86 -4.23
N VAL A 414 -2.85 12.62 -4.47
CA VAL A 414 -1.91 13.55 -5.11
C VAL A 414 -2.16 13.60 -6.61
N LEU A 415 -2.44 12.44 -7.23
CA LEU A 415 -2.58 12.30 -8.68
C LEU A 415 -3.79 13.05 -9.21
N PHE A 416 -4.95 12.89 -8.59
CA PHE A 416 -6.20 13.47 -9.08
C PHE A 416 -6.58 14.76 -8.39
N GLY A 417 -6.22 14.91 -7.10
CA GLY A 417 -6.75 15.99 -6.29
C GLY A 417 -8.29 16.06 -6.30
N LYS A 418 -8.83 17.18 -5.84
CA LYS A 418 -10.28 17.41 -5.86
C LYS A 418 -10.82 17.55 -7.29
N GLN A 419 -10.07 18.21 -8.18
CA GLN A 419 -10.50 18.50 -9.55
C GLN A 419 -10.57 17.26 -10.43
N GLY A 420 -9.64 16.33 -10.25
CA GLY A 420 -9.61 15.08 -11.00
C GLY A 420 -10.64 14.08 -10.51
N ILE A 421 -10.75 13.91 -9.18
CA ILE A 421 -11.69 12.93 -8.60
C ILE A 421 -13.14 13.37 -8.83
N SER A 422 -13.42 14.68 -8.88
CA SER A 422 -14.78 15.21 -9.11
C SER A 422 -15.34 14.93 -10.51
N LYS A 423 -14.57 14.33 -11.42
CA LYS A 423 -15.03 13.92 -12.75
C LYS A 423 -15.61 12.50 -12.79
N ILE A 424 -15.43 11.72 -11.72
CA ILE A 424 -15.90 10.34 -11.64
C ILE A 424 -17.39 10.34 -11.26
N ALA A 425 -18.26 10.22 -12.26
CA ALA A 425 -19.71 10.30 -12.08
C ALA A 425 -20.41 8.94 -11.93
N ILE A 426 -19.71 7.83 -12.19
CA ILE A 426 -20.27 6.48 -12.07
C ILE A 426 -20.37 6.03 -10.59
N PRO A 427 -21.14 4.98 -10.27
CA PRO A 427 -21.11 4.35 -8.95
C PRO A 427 -19.70 3.95 -8.50
N VAL A 428 -19.36 4.26 -7.23
CA VAL A 428 -18.04 3.97 -6.63
C VAL A 428 -18.20 3.39 -5.23
N MET A 429 -17.61 2.21 -4.99
CA MET A 429 -17.35 1.72 -3.64
C MET A 429 -15.87 1.95 -3.29
N MET A 430 -15.61 2.76 -2.28
CA MET A 430 -14.29 3.03 -1.72
C MET A 430 -14.10 2.16 -0.47
N VAL A 431 -13.15 1.24 -0.48
CA VAL A 431 -12.79 0.42 0.69
C VAL A 431 -11.54 1.01 1.33
N ALA A 432 -11.61 1.28 2.64
CA ALA A 432 -10.55 1.90 3.41
C ALA A 432 -10.14 1.02 4.60
N ALA A 433 -8.86 0.69 4.68
CA ALA A 433 -8.26 0.00 5.81
C ALA A 433 -7.71 1.03 6.83
N SER A 434 -8.24 1.02 8.05
CA SER A 434 -7.91 2.06 9.06
C SER A 434 -6.45 2.05 9.53
N GLN A 435 -5.76 0.91 9.51
CA GLN A 435 -4.36 0.77 9.88
C GLN A 435 -3.43 0.67 8.64
N ASP A 436 -3.91 1.13 7.48
CA ASP A 436 -3.08 1.23 6.29
C ASP A 436 -2.01 2.32 6.45
N ILE A 437 -0.74 1.92 6.43
CA ILE A 437 0.41 2.83 6.48
C ILE A 437 1.02 3.09 5.10
N PHE A 438 0.61 2.32 4.07
CA PHE A 438 1.12 2.44 2.71
C PHE A 438 0.30 3.44 1.92
N THR A 439 -1.04 3.36 2.01
CA THR A 439 -2.00 4.32 1.47
C THR A 439 -2.95 4.78 2.58
N PRO A 440 -2.53 5.73 3.44
CA PRO A 440 -3.26 6.07 4.66
C PRO A 440 -4.73 6.42 4.45
N ALA A 441 -5.59 5.79 5.25
CA ALA A 441 -7.07 5.81 5.18
C ALA A 441 -7.67 7.19 4.87
N VAL A 442 -7.21 8.21 5.59
CA VAL A 442 -7.81 9.55 5.52
C VAL A 442 -7.48 10.28 4.21
N PRO A 443 -6.21 10.54 3.88
CA PRO A 443 -5.88 11.26 2.65
C PRO A 443 -6.20 10.47 1.38
N GLU A 444 -6.09 9.13 1.38
CA GLU A 444 -6.18 8.33 0.15
C GLU A 444 -7.59 7.79 -0.14
N GLN A 445 -8.43 7.53 0.87
CA GLN A 445 -9.74 6.92 0.63
C GLN A 445 -10.88 7.82 1.12
N ILE A 446 -10.85 8.22 2.38
CA ILE A 446 -11.95 8.96 3.03
C ILE A 446 -12.11 10.35 2.42
N GLN A 447 -11.01 11.09 2.23
CA GLN A 447 -11.04 12.42 1.64
C GLN A 447 -11.49 12.39 0.17
N PRO A 448 -10.92 11.56 -0.73
CA PRO A 448 -11.42 11.41 -2.09
C PRO A 448 -12.88 10.95 -2.16
N PHE A 449 -13.32 10.04 -1.28
CA PHE A 449 -14.71 9.62 -1.18
C PHE A 449 -15.68 10.79 -0.93
N SER A 450 -15.33 11.68 0.00
CA SER A 450 -16.14 12.88 0.29
C SER A 450 -16.25 13.82 -0.92
N GLN A 451 -15.29 13.76 -1.85
CA GLN A 451 -15.18 14.63 -3.03
C GLN A 451 -15.82 14.04 -4.29
N LEU A 452 -16.18 12.76 -4.28
CA LEU A 452 -16.89 12.13 -5.40
C LEU A 452 -18.28 12.75 -5.60
N PRO A 453 -18.66 13.10 -6.84
CA PRO A 453 -19.96 13.68 -7.16
C PRO A 453 -21.07 12.62 -7.27
N SER A 454 -20.69 11.34 -7.43
CA SER A 454 -21.63 10.24 -7.59
C SER A 454 -22.57 10.13 -6.39
N LYS A 455 -23.87 9.96 -6.68
CA LYS A 455 -24.89 9.69 -5.65
C LYS A 455 -24.86 8.22 -5.20
N ASP A 456 -24.36 7.33 -6.05
CA ASP A 456 -24.19 5.92 -5.73
C ASP A 456 -22.74 5.67 -5.28
N LYS A 457 -22.36 6.35 -4.20
CA LYS A 457 -21.05 6.19 -3.58
C LYS A 457 -21.15 5.53 -2.21
N TYR A 458 -20.21 4.63 -1.93
CA TYR A 458 -20.16 3.89 -0.68
C TYR A 458 -18.74 3.93 -0.11
N LEU A 459 -18.62 4.13 1.19
CA LEU A 459 -17.37 3.98 1.94
C LEU A 459 -17.50 2.77 2.86
N ALA A 460 -16.68 1.74 2.60
CA ALA A 460 -16.51 0.59 3.48
C ALA A 460 -15.22 0.78 4.29
N LEU A 461 -15.35 1.30 5.50
CA LEU A 461 -14.22 1.48 6.44
C LEU A 461 -14.07 0.23 7.31
N ILE A 462 -12.89 -0.37 7.29
CA ILE A 462 -12.58 -1.58 8.06
C ILE A 462 -11.58 -1.23 9.17
N GLU A 463 -12.06 -1.34 10.41
CA GLU A 463 -11.26 -1.15 11.62
C GLU A 463 -10.16 -2.22 11.70
N ASN A 464 -8.97 -1.84 12.19
CA ASN A 464 -7.79 -2.70 12.35
C ASN A 464 -7.24 -3.39 11.10
N ALA A 465 -7.91 -3.29 9.94
CA ALA A 465 -7.39 -3.74 8.67
C ALA A 465 -6.19 -2.90 8.22
N THR A 466 -5.25 -3.53 7.54
CA THR A 466 -4.05 -2.94 6.95
C THR A 466 -4.16 -2.94 5.42
N HIS A 467 -3.13 -2.44 4.74
CA HIS A 467 -3.04 -2.46 3.27
C HIS A 467 -3.29 -3.86 2.69
N PHE A 468 -2.75 -4.89 3.34
CA PHE A 468 -2.75 -6.28 2.84
C PHE A 468 -3.93 -7.11 3.33
N SER A 469 -4.81 -6.56 4.17
CA SER A 469 -5.95 -7.32 4.71
C SER A 469 -6.96 -7.74 3.64
N VAL A 470 -6.97 -7.09 2.48
CA VAL A 470 -7.83 -7.42 1.33
C VAL A 470 -7.18 -8.40 0.34
N GLN A 471 -5.89 -8.70 0.49
CA GLN A 471 -5.16 -9.63 -0.39
C GLN A 471 -5.33 -11.07 0.10
N SER A 472 -5.45 -12.04 -0.81
CA SER A 472 -5.55 -13.46 -0.46
C SER A 472 -4.33 -13.99 0.31
N ASP A 473 -4.57 -14.96 1.18
CA ASP A 473 -3.53 -15.88 1.68
C ASP A 473 -3.06 -16.79 0.55
N LEU A 474 -2.07 -16.36 -0.23
CA LEU A 474 -1.42 -17.23 -1.21
C LEU A 474 -0.46 -18.19 -0.51
N PRO A 475 -0.34 -19.46 -0.94
CA PRO A 475 0.69 -20.37 -0.46
C PRO A 475 2.08 -19.74 -0.59
N SER A 476 2.99 -20.06 0.33
CA SER A 476 4.36 -19.48 0.34
C SER A 476 5.14 -19.69 -0.96
N SER A 477 4.82 -20.77 -1.70
CA SER A 477 5.38 -21.09 -3.01
C SER A 477 4.89 -20.18 -4.14
N GLU A 478 3.78 -19.48 -3.93
CA GLU A 478 3.13 -18.58 -4.90
C GLU A 478 3.27 -17.11 -4.49
N THR A 479 3.54 -16.82 -3.22
CA THR A 479 3.96 -15.48 -2.78
C THR A 479 5.38 -15.18 -3.27
N VAL A 480 5.48 -14.34 -4.29
CA VAL A 480 6.78 -13.93 -4.85
C VAL A 480 7.57 -13.04 -3.88
N ILE A 481 6.88 -12.27 -3.04
CA ILE A 481 7.48 -11.40 -2.01
C ILE A 481 6.74 -11.62 -0.69
N PRO A 482 7.41 -12.12 0.36
CA PRO A 482 6.77 -12.34 1.66
C PRO A 482 6.49 -10.99 2.33
N VAL A 483 5.25 -10.78 2.76
CA VAL A 483 4.85 -9.64 3.60
C VAL A 483 5.07 -10.02 5.07
N PRO A 484 5.79 -9.22 5.87
CA PRO A 484 5.95 -9.46 7.30
C PRO A 484 4.60 -9.62 8.02
N GLU A 485 4.49 -10.58 8.94
CA GLU A 485 3.23 -10.87 9.66
C GLU A 485 2.62 -9.62 10.33
N GLY A 486 3.45 -8.76 10.93
CA GLY A 486 3.00 -7.53 11.56
C GLY A 486 2.35 -6.50 10.62
N LEU A 487 2.53 -6.64 9.30
CA LEU A 487 1.89 -5.79 8.29
C LEU A 487 0.60 -6.37 7.72
N LEU A 488 0.33 -7.66 7.95
CA LEU A 488 -0.90 -8.33 7.45
C LEU A 488 -2.15 -7.90 8.21
N GLY A 489 -1.98 -7.47 9.46
CA GLY A 489 -3.07 -7.17 10.38
C GLY A 489 -3.64 -8.42 11.07
N PRO A 490 -4.79 -8.29 11.75
CA PRO A 490 -5.50 -9.42 12.37
C PRO A 490 -6.09 -10.38 11.31
N ASP A 491 -6.78 -11.45 11.75
CA ASP A 491 -7.39 -12.45 10.85
C ASP A 491 -8.19 -11.80 9.70
N ARG A 492 -7.80 -12.14 8.46
CA ARG A 492 -8.29 -11.53 7.22
C ARG A 492 -9.56 -12.18 6.69
N LYS A 493 -10.00 -13.32 7.25
CA LYS A 493 -11.19 -14.06 6.77
C LYS A 493 -12.47 -13.23 6.81
N SER A 494 -12.63 -12.41 7.83
CA SER A 494 -13.73 -11.44 7.95
C SER A 494 -13.72 -10.46 6.78
N VAL A 495 -12.55 -9.90 6.46
CA VAL A 495 -12.35 -8.95 5.35
C VAL A 495 -12.70 -9.59 4.02
N TYR A 496 -12.27 -10.82 3.76
CA TYR A 496 -12.66 -11.56 2.55
C TYR A 496 -14.18 -11.74 2.45
N SER A 497 -14.83 -12.06 3.58
CA SER A 497 -16.28 -12.19 3.67
C SER A 497 -16.99 -10.87 3.34
N TYR A 498 -16.45 -9.73 3.78
CA TYR A 498 -16.99 -8.40 3.44
C TYR A 498 -16.83 -8.09 1.96
N MET A 499 -15.64 -8.30 1.39
CA MET A 499 -15.38 -8.02 -0.03
C MET A 499 -16.28 -8.86 -0.94
N ASN A 500 -16.52 -10.12 -0.57
CA ASN A 500 -17.47 -10.99 -1.24
C ASN A 500 -18.89 -10.42 -1.23
N GLY A 501 -19.47 -10.22 -0.04
CA GLY A 501 -20.86 -9.75 0.08
C GLY A 501 -21.07 -8.35 -0.51
N LEU A 502 -20.17 -7.41 -0.21
CA LEU A 502 -20.26 -6.04 -0.73
C LEU A 502 -20.04 -5.97 -2.23
N GLY A 503 -19.10 -6.75 -2.78
CA GLY A 503 -18.88 -6.84 -4.22
C GLY A 503 -20.13 -7.34 -4.95
N VAL A 504 -20.76 -8.42 -4.45
CA VAL A 504 -22.02 -8.93 -5.03
C VAL A 504 -23.12 -7.89 -4.94
N ALA A 505 -23.35 -7.30 -3.77
CA ALA A 505 -24.37 -6.28 -3.58
C ALA A 505 -24.19 -5.10 -4.55
N PHE A 506 -22.96 -4.62 -4.65
CA PHE A 506 -22.59 -3.47 -5.46
C PHE A 506 -22.78 -3.73 -6.96
N PHE A 507 -22.18 -4.80 -7.49
CA PHE A 507 -22.24 -5.08 -8.93
C PHE A 507 -23.60 -5.61 -9.37
N GLN A 508 -24.35 -6.34 -8.53
CA GLN A 508 -25.74 -6.70 -8.87
C GLN A 508 -26.64 -5.47 -8.97
N THR A 509 -26.46 -4.51 -8.08
CA THR A 509 -27.24 -3.27 -8.09
C THR A 509 -26.90 -2.41 -9.32
N HIS A 510 -25.61 -2.22 -9.62
CA HIS A 510 -25.15 -1.19 -10.56
C HIS A 510 -24.78 -1.69 -11.96
N LEU A 511 -24.55 -2.99 -12.16
CA LEU A 511 -24.29 -3.57 -13.49
C LEU A 511 -25.45 -4.41 -14.01
N SER A 512 -26.11 -5.15 -13.12
CA SER A 512 -27.23 -6.05 -13.44
C SER A 512 -28.60 -5.41 -13.17
N ASP A 513 -28.64 -4.17 -12.67
CA ASP A 513 -29.84 -3.40 -12.34
C ASP A 513 -30.82 -4.14 -11.36
N ARG A 514 -30.29 -5.04 -10.51
CA ARG A 514 -31.07 -5.83 -9.54
C ARG A 514 -31.28 -5.07 -8.23
N GLN A 515 -32.37 -4.31 -8.17
CA GLN A 515 -32.67 -3.40 -7.05
C GLN A 515 -32.83 -4.10 -5.68
N GLU A 516 -33.15 -5.39 -5.65
CA GLU A 516 -33.23 -6.17 -4.42
C GLU A 516 -31.89 -6.28 -3.68
N TYR A 517 -30.76 -6.07 -4.38
CA TYR A 517 -29.43 -6.07 -3.75
C TYR A 517 -29.09 -4.74 -3.06
N LYS A 518 -29.83 -3.66 -3.35
CA LYS A 518 -29.59 -2.34 -2.77
C LYS A 518 -29.74 -2.35 -1.24
N SER A 519 -30.58 -3.22 -0.68
CA SER A 519 -30.72 -3.35 0.78
C SER A 519 -29.42 -3.79 1.48
N TYR A 520 -28.53 -4.48 0.78
CA TYR A 520 -27.22 -4.90 1.30
C TYR A 520 -26.14 -3.80 1.16
N LEU A 521 -26.47 -2.65 0.57
CA LEU A 521 -25.56 -1.49 0.47
C LEU A 521 -25.91 -0.42 1.51
N THR A 522 -26.25 -0.85 2.72
CA THR A 522 -26.69 0.01 3.83
C THR A 522 -25.82 -0.20 5.07
N ALA A 523 -25.70 0.84 5.89
CA ALA A 523 -25.00 0.75 7.18
C ALA A 523 -25.51 -0.42 8.04
N SER A 524 -26.81 -0.71 8.01
CA SER A 524 -27.43 -1.81 8.76
C SER A 524 -26.91 -3.19 8.30
N TYR A 525 -26.67 -3.38 7.00
CA TYR A 525 -26.02 -4.61 6.52
C TYR A 525 -24.55 -4.68 6.94
N GLY A 526 -23.83 -3.56 6.84
CA GLY A 526 -22.44 -3.46 7.29
C GLY A 526 -22.30 -3.87 8.76
N GLN A 527 -23.19 -3.37 9.62
CA GLN A 527 -23.27 -3.73 11.04
C GLN A 527 -23.61 -5.21 11.23
N PHE A 528 -24.56 -5.75 10.47
CA PHE A 528 -24.97 -7.16 10.56
C PHE A 528 -23.83 -8.14 10.24
N ILE A 529 -23.00 -7.83 9.24
CA ILE A 529 -21.91 -8.73 8.83
C ILE A 529 -20.60 -8.47 9.59
N SER A 530 -20.48 -7.34 10.29
CA SER A 530 -19.28 -6.91 11.01
C SER A 530 -18.83 -7.94 12.07
N GLN A 531 -17.52 -8.12 12.19
CA GLN A 531 -16.88 -9.09 13.09
C GLN A 531 -15.62 -8.45 13.69
N ALA A 532 -15.51 -8.50 15.01
CA ALA A 532 -14.30 -8.09 15.72
C ALA A 532 -13.14 -9.06 15.43
N PRO A 533 -11.87 -8.59 15.42
CA PRO A 533 -11.43 -7.22 15.69
C PRO A 533 -11.49 -6.29 14.45
N THR A 534 -11.98 -6.76 13.31
CA THR A 534 -12.03 -6.01 12.04
C THR A 534 -13.42 -5.43 11.76
N ASN A 535 -13.90 -4.53 12.60
CA ASN A 535 -15.28 -4.05 12.48
C ASN A 535 -15.49 -3.29 11.16
N LEU A 536 -16.62 -3.55 10.49
CA LEU A 536 -17.01 -2.89 9.25
C LEU A 536 -17.99 -1.75 9.53
N SER A 537 -17.67 -0.56 9.01
CA SER A 537 -18.59 0.57 8.91
C SER A 537 -18.86 0.86 7.44
N LEU A 538 -20.14 0.76 7.04
CA LEU A 538 -20.57 1.11 5.69
C LEU A 538 -21.33 2.45 5.75
N VAL A 539 -20.96 3.37 4.86
CA VAL A 539 -21.56 4.70 4.74
C VAL A 539 -21.92 4.94 3.29
N ASN A 540 -23.08 5.54 3.01
CA ASN A 540 -23.53 5.84 1.65
C ASN A 540 -23.31 7.33 1.29
N SER A 541 -24.00 7.84 0.27
CA SER A 541 -23.89 9.25 -0.14
C SER A 541 -24.28 10.25 0.94
N ASP A 542 -25.27 9.91 1.77
CA ASP A 542 -25.84 10.81 2.76
C ASP A 542 -24.82 11.10 3.87
N GLY A 543 -24.17 10.05 4.39
CA GLY A 543 -23.03 10.22 5.29
C GLY A 543 -21.79 10.80 4.62
N GLY A 544 -21.70 10.80 3.27
CA GLY A 544 -20.64 11.48 2.53
C GLY A 544 -20.57 12.99 2.80
N GLU A 545 -21.72 13.66 2.99
CA GLU A 545 -21.75 15.07 3.37
C GLU A 545 -21.29 15.28 4.82
N ALA A 546 -21.75 14.43 5.75
CA ALA A 546 -21.31 14.45 7.14
C ALA A 546 -19.78 14.23 7.25
N ILE A 547 -19.22 13.33 6.45
CA ILE A 547 -17.76 13.10 6.37
C ILE A 547 -17.04 14.34 5.84
N SER A 548 -17.58 15.01 4.82
CA SER A 548 -17.00 16.27 4.30
C SER A 548 -16.93 17.35 5.39
N GLN A 549 -18.01 17.52 6.17
CA GLN A 549 -18.06 18.46 7.30
C GLN A 549 -17.09 18.07 8.43
N LEU A 550 -17.00 16.77 8.74
CA LEU A 550 -16.02 16.22 9.69
C LEU A 550 -14.59 16.54 9.27
N LEU A 551 -14.23 16.27 8.01
CA LEU A 551 -12.89 16.53 7.49
C LEU A 551 -12.55 18.03 7.56
N ASN A 552 -13.48 18.92 7.20
CA ASN A 552 -13.28 20.35 7.35
C ASN A 552 -12.99 20.73 8.80
N ARG A 553 -13.73 20.17 9.78
CA ARG A 553 -13.49 20.42 11.20
C ARG A 553 -12.11 19.93 11.65
N VAL A 554 -11.74 18.70 11.29
CA VAL A 554 -10.48 18.07 11.72
C VAL A 554 -9.24 18.72 11.08
N TYR A 555 -9.37 19.22 9.84
CA TYR A 555 -8.23 19.76 9.08
C TYR A 555 -8.18 21.28 8.95
N GLN A 556 -9.26 22.03 9.23
CA GLN A 556 -9.26 23.51 9.21
C GLN A 556 -9.09 24.15 10.59
N THR A 557 -9.19 23.39 11.69
CA THR A 557 -8.88 23.95 13.01
C THR A 557 -7.36 24.19 13.09
N PRO A 558 -6.88 25.43 13.28
CA PRO A 558 -5.46 25.66 13.54
C PRO A 558 -5.07 24.85 14.77
N SER A 559 -3.94 24.15 14.70
CA SER A 559 -3.33 23.56 15.88
C SER A 559 -3.07 24.70 16.88
N ASN A 560 -3.93 24.84 17.89
CA ASN A 560 -3.74 25.81 18.97
C ASN A 560 -2.46 25.52 19.74
#